data_AF-A0A7W8K9M7-F1
#
_entry.id   AF-A0A7W8K9M7-F1
#
_cell.length_a   1.000
_cell.length_b   1.000
_cell.length_c   1.000
_cell.angle_alpha   90.00
_cell.angle_beta   90.00
_cell.angle_gamma   90.00
#
_symmetry.space_group_name_H-M   'P 1'
#
loop_
_entity.id
_entity.type
_entity.pdbx_description
1 polymer ?
#
loop_
_entity_poly.entity_id
_entity_poly.type
_entity_poly.pdbx_seq_one_letter_code
_entity_poly.pdbx_strand_id
1 'polypeptide(L)'
;MPRINTHFDIDQQLCRVRHPGFVKVWISHEKFSFEIEPDVIKRNIVENGEFTDYLIGYDEKNNKIYDMDDSLLSLYAEVLALSRASKNSIRKHFIDLKTYNGWNVTEVKTDTREAQIGSDAFKKSKEEIARLRCEMICNAEKITDKEEKRLKNFSSRTALMEAKISRYWIEKFYDEDISPALVELDDETRYQSKVRMMAAYLSNEDQSINHDKPQQQNFSADRNFNYTRKILLKELFIAAKLCDAEGKFIKDKLICHEDLIEFKKICNSKRGEIETILKIDVRNDLDKKPMTQLGIFLNLLGISRNKPKNYDLNGKRVRYHAINYSTLEEVVKYAKKQLRKLE
;
A
#
# COMPACT_ATOMS: atom_id res chain seq x y z
N MET A 1 -1.52 12.56 -2.68
CA MET A 1 -1.24 13.70 -3.57
C MET A 1 0.17 13.56 -4.11
N PRO A 2 0.42 13.88 -5.38
CA PRO A 2 1.78 13.93 -5.90
C PRO A 2 2.58 14.97 -5.10
N ARG A 3 3.68 14.53 -4.46
CA ARG A 3 4.48 15.31 -3.49
C ARG A 3 5.50 16.20 -4.20
N ILE A 4 4.99 17.05 -5.09
CA ILE A 4 5.79 17.77 -6.09
C ILE A 4 6.29 19.11 -5.52
N ASN A 5 5.43 19.86 -4.85
CA ASN A 5 5.69 21.26 -4.52
C ASN A 5 6.66 21.45 -3.33
N THR A 6 7.52 22.44 -3.44
CA THR A 6 8.37 23.02 -2.38
C THR A 6 7.73 24.28 -1.79
N HIS A 7 8.29 24.82 -0.72
CA HIS A 7 7.82 26.09 -0.16
C HIS A 7 8.04 27.28 -1.12
N PHE A 8 9.05 27.22 -1.99
CA PHE A 8 9.28 28.21 -3.04
C PHE A 8 8.19 28.18 -4.13
N ASP A 9 7.75 26.98 -4.55
CA ASP A 9 6.69 26.84 -5.55
C ASP A 9 5.37 27.44 -5.04
N ILE A 10 5.05 27.21 -3.76
CA ILE A 10 3.88 27.79 -3.11
C ILE A 10 4.00 29.31 -3.06
N ASP A 11 5.14 29.84 -2.63
CA ASP A 11 5.38 31.28 -2.59
C ASP A 11 5.23 31.93 -3.97
N GLN A 12 5.85 31.34 -4.99
CA GLN A 12 5.78 31.82 -6.36
C GLN A 12 4.34 31.90 -6.87
N GLN A 13 3.52 30.87 -6.61
CA GLN A 13 2.11 30.87 -7.02
C GLN A 13 1.32 31.98 -6.33
N LEU A 14 1.53 32.20 -5.03
CA LEU A 14 0.85 33.26 -4.27
C LEU A 14 1.30 34.66 -4.72
N CYS A 15 2.58 34.83 -4.98
CA CYS A 15 3.17 36.10 -5.41
C CYS A 15 2.78 36.51 -6.84
N ARG A 16 2.08 35.66 -7.61
CA ARG A 16 1.45 36.06 -8.87
C ARG A 16 0.36 37.12 -8.68
N VAL A 17 -0.31 37.11 -7.53
CA VAL A 17 -1.31 38.12 -7.19
C VAL A 17 -0.59 39.38 -6.70
N ARG A 18 -0.71 40.47 -7.45
CA ARG A 18 -0.10 41.76 -7.06
C ARG A 18 -0.93 42.40 -5.96
N HIS A 19 -0.27 42.84 -4.88
CA HIS A 19 -0.86 43.57 -3.76
C HIS A 19 -2.11 42.92 -3.13
N PRO A 20 -2.06 41.66 -2.67
CA PRO A 20 -3.25 40.95 -2.20
C PRO A 20 -3.80 41.47 -0.85
N GLY A 21 -3.09 42.37 -0.16
CA GLY A 21 -3.45 42.88 1.17
C GLY A 21 -3.27 41.85 2.28
N PHE A 22 -4.00 40.72 2.20
CA PHE A 22 -3.83 39.54 3.04
C PHE A 22 -3.97 38.27 2.22
N VAL A 23 -3.33 37.18 2.66
CA VAL A 23 -3.41 35.87 2.01
C VAL A 23 -3.76 34.83 3.07
N LYS A 24 -4.81 34.04 2.82
CA LYS A 24 -5.16 32.88 3.65
C LYS A 24 -4.64 31.62 2.98
N VAL A 25 -3.72 30.92 3.65
CA VAL A 25 -3.11 29.69 3.14
C VAL A 25 -3.33 28.58 4.15
N TRP A 26 -3.77 27.42 3.68
CA TRP A 26 -3.73 26.18 4.47
C TRP A 26 -2.56 25.31 3.99
N ILE A 27 -1.66 24.97 4.91
CA ILE A 27 -0.54 24.06 4.65
C ILE A 27 -0.63 22.91 5.64
N SER A 28 -0.54 21.68 5.13
CA SER A 28 -0.54 20.48 5.96
C SER A 28 0.57 20.52 7.02
N HIS A 29 0.31 19.97 8.20
CA HIS A 29 1.29 19.80 9.28
C HIS A 29 2.18 18.57 9.08
N GLU A 30 1.93 17.78 8.03
CA GLU A 30 2.70 16.58 7.70
C GLU A 30 4.18 16.94 7.50
N LYS A 31 5.05 16.17 8.16
CA LYS A 31 6.48 16.18 7.93
C LYS A 31 6.85 14.93 7.16
N PHE A 32 7.82 15.05 6.27
CA PHE A 32 8.39 13.92 5.55
C PHE A 32 9.80 13.61 6.08
N SER A 33 10.26 12.40 5.79
CA SER A 33 11.58 11.89 6.15
C SER A 33 12.30 11.40 4.90
N PHE A 34 12.27 12.21 3.82
CA PHE A 34 13.06 11.93 2.63
C PHE A 34 14.55 12.04 2.96
N GLU A 35 15.35 11.17 2.35
CA GLU A 35 16.81 11.25 2.45
C GLU A 35 17.32 12.55 1.83
N ILE A 36 18.13 13.30 2.57
CA ILE A 36 18.68 14.60 2.18
C ILE A 36 20.19 14.56 1.99
N GLU A 37 20.85 13.45 2.32
CA GLU A 37 22.29 13.32 2.15
C GLU A 37 22.65 13.10 0.66
N PRO A 38 23.37 14.03 0.00
CA PRO A 38 23.66 13.95 -1.44
C PRO A 38 24.33 12.64 -1.85
N ASP A 39 25.27 12.10 -1.05
CA ASP A 39 25.97 10.86 -1.36
C ASP A 39 25.09 9.61 -1.30
N VAL A 40 24.06 9.62 -0.44
CA VAL A 40 23.07 8.54 -0.38
C VAL A 40 22.09 8.67 -1.55
N ILE A 41 21.74 9.90 -1.91
CA ILE A 41 20.91 10.20 -3.08
C ILE A 41 21.59 9.74 -4.38
N LYS A 42 22.87 10.06 -4.58
CA LYS A 42 23.65 9.61 -5.75
C LYS A 42 23.60 8.10 -5.91
N ARG A 43 23.86 7.36 -4.82
CA ARG A 43 23.80 5.90 -4.82
C ARG A 43 22.42 5.38 -5.19
N ASN A 44 21.37 5.95 -4.61
CA ASN A 44 20.00 5.55 -4.90
C ASN A 44 19.61 5.77 -6.37
N ILE A 45 20.02 6.90 -6.96
CA ILE A 45 19.78 7.23 -8.38
C ILE A 45 20.43 6.19 -9.29
N VAL A 46 21.69 5.84 -8.99
CA VAL A 46 22.48 4.88 -9.74
C VAL A 46 21.90 3.46 -9.62
N GLU A 47 21.58 3.02 -8.40
CA GLU A 47 21.01 1.71 -8.10
C GLU A 47 19.63 1.51 -8.74
N ASN A 48 18.81 2.56 -8.76
CA ASN A 48 17.48 2.53 -9.38
C ASN A 48 17.53 2.63 -10.91
N GLY A 49 18.69 2.96 -11.49
CA GLY A 49 18.87 3.12 -12.93
C GLY A 49 18.08 4.29 -13.52
N GLU A 50 17.80 5.34 -12.73
CA GLU A 50 17.04 6.52 -13.19
C GLU A 50 17.76 7.28 -14.31
N PHE A 51 19.09 7.17 -14.38
CA PHE A 51 19.92 7.72 -15.45
C PHE A 51 20.95 6.69 -15.93
N THR A 52 21.07 6.53 -17.24
CA THR A 52 22.04 5.62 -17.88
C THR A 52 23.33 6.31 -18.31
N ASP A 53 23.33 7.65 -18.34
CA ASP A 53 24.38 8.45 -18.97
C ASP A 53 25.68 8.50 -18.16
N TYR A 54 25.63 8.09 -16.88
CA TYR A 54 26.77 8.03 -15.96
C TYR A 54 27.43 6.65 -15.90
N LEU A 55 27.04 5.71 -16.78
CA LEU A 55 27.63 4.38 -16.85
C LEU A 55 29.01 4.46 -17.52
N ILE A 56 30.08 4.23 -16.75
CA ILE A 56 31.45 4.20 -17.27
C ILE A 56 31.75 2.86 -17.95
N GLY A 57 31.21 1.76 -17.43
CA GLY A 57 31.50 0.42 -17.98
C GLY A 57 30.96 -0.72 -17.14
N TYR A 58 31.57 -1.89 -17.30
CA TYR A 58 31.23 -3.11 -16.56
C TYR A 58 32.48 -3.66 -15.89
N ASP A 59 32.35 -4.16 -14.65
CA ASP A 59 33.42 -4.88 -13.96
C ASP A 59 33.63 -6.29 -14.54
N GLU A 60 34.65 -7.00 -14.05
CA GLU A 60 34.97 -8.38 -14.48
C GLU A 60 33.84 -9.40 -14.18
N LYS A 61 32.87 -9.02 -13.33
CA LYS A 61 31.67 -9.80 -12.99
C LYS A 61 30.43 -9.32 -13.74
N ASN A 62 30.61 -8.45 -14.73
CA ASN A 62 29.56 -7.84 -15.55
C ASN A 62 28.58 -6.94 -14.76
N ASN A 63 29.00 -6.39 -13.62
CA ASN A 63 28.25 -5.36 -12.90
C ASN A 63 28.54 -3.99 -13.48
N LYS A 64 27.53 -3.12 -13.53
CA LYS A 64 27.65 -1.74 -14.00
C LYS A 64 28.53 -0.90 -13.05
N ILE A 65 29.50 -0.19 -13.61
CA ILE A 65 30.35 0.79 -12.91
C ILE A 65 29.88 2.19 -13.33
N TYR A 66 29.58 3.03 -12.35
CA TYR A 66 29.08 4.39 -12.59
C TYR A 66 30.07 5.44 -12.10
N ASP A 67 30.07 6.60 -12.74
CA ASP A 67 30.83 7.76 -12.29
C ASP A 67 30.10 8.45 -11.12
N MET A 68 30.54 8.19 -9.90
CA MET A 68 29.95 8.77 -8.69
C MET A 68 30.40 10.21 -8.43
N ASP A 69 31.46 10.64 -9.11
CA ASP A 69 32.05 11.99 -9.02
C ASP A 69 31.66 12.87 -10.21
N ASP A 70 30.78 12.37 -11.09
CA ASP A 70 30.24 13.16 -12.19
C ASP A 70 29.59 14.45 -11.68
N SER A 71 29.90 15.55 -12.36
CA SER A 71 29.47 16.89 -11.95
C SER A 71 27.97 17.11 -12.09
N LEU A 72 27.32 16.49 -13.09
CA LEU A 72 25.88 16.59 -13.29
C LEU A 72 25.13 15.73 -12.28
N LEU A 73 25.60 14.51 -12.00
CA LEU A 73 25.08 13.65 -10.95
C LEU A 73 25.17 14.33 -9.58
N SER A 74 26.31 14.95 -9.28
CA SER A 74 26.53 15.69 -8.05
C SER A 74 25.60 16.90 -7.94
N LEU A 75 25.50 17.72 -8.98
CA LEU A 75 24.58 18.87 -9.02
C LEU A 75 23.12 18.42 -8.84
N TYR A 76 22.71 17.36 -9.52
CA TYR A 76 21.35 16.85 -9.43
C TYR A 76 21.04 16.33 -8.02
N ALA A 77 21.96 15.58 -7.41
CA ALA A 77 21.81 15.09 -6.04
C ALA A 77 21.68 16.24 -5.03
N GLU A 78 22.46 17.30 -5.17
CA GLU A 78 22.40 18.50 -4.34
C GLU A 78 21.06 19.24 -4.49
N VAL A 79 20.61 19.45 -5.73
CA VAL A 79 19.30 20.09 -6.00
C VAL A 79 18.17 19.25 -5.41
N LEU A 80 18.25 17.92 -5.54
CA LEU A 80 17.25 17.01 -5.01
C LEU A 80 17.28 16.98 -3.47
N ALA A 81 18.46 17.02 -2.85
CA ALA A 81 18.65 17.14 -1.41
C ALA A 81 17.95 18.41 -0.88
N LEU A 82 18.19 19.56 -1.50
CA LEU A 82 17.54 20.83 -1.13
C LEU A 82 16.02 20.76 -1.29
N SER A 83 15.53 20.18 -2.39
CA SER A 83 14.10 19.99 -2.63
C SER A 83 13.47 19.09 -1.55
N ARG A 84 14.13 17.98 -1.20
CA ARG A 84 13.70 17.03 -0.16
C ARG A 84 13.74 17.66 1.23
N ALA A 85 14.79 18.42 1.56
CA ALA A 85 14.88 19.17 2.82
C ALA A 85 13.74 20.18 2.95
N SER A 86 13.45 20.91 1.87
CA SER A 86 12.28 21.78 1.79
C SER A 86 10.98 21.01 2.09
N LYS A 87 10.77 19.88 1.42
CA LYS A 87 9.55 19.06 1.57
C LYS A 87 9.41 18.51 2.99
N ASN A 88 10.49 17.99 3.57
CA ASN A 88 10.50 17.41 4.91
C ASN A 88 9.92 18.35 5.98
N SER A 89 10.10 19.66 5.83
CA SER A 89 9.60 20.69 6.75
C SER A 89 8.89 21.85 6.02
N ILE A 90 8.06 21.55 5.03
CA ILE A 90 7.47 22.55 4.11
C ILE A 90 6.75 23.71 4.81
N ARG A 91 5.95 23.41 5.84
CA ARG A 91 5.20 24.41 6.60
C ARG A 91 6.13 25.39 7.31
N LYS A 92 7.16 24.86 7.98
CA LYS A 92 8.13 25.68 8.71
C LYS A 92 8.88 26.59 7.73
N HIS A 93 9.45 26.02 6.67
CA HIS A 93 10.22 26.80 5.70
C HIS A 93 9.37 27.85 4.98
N PHE A 94 8.09 27.58 4.72
CA PHE A 94 7.19 28.57 4.15
C PHE A 94 6.93 29.75 5.11
N ILE A 95 6.69 29.47 6.40
CA ILE A 95 6.50 30.51 7.42
C ILE A 95 7.78 31.34 7.55
N ASP A 96 8.94 30.68 7.62
CA ASP A 96 10.24 31.33 7.72
C ASP A 96 10.50 32.24 6.50
N LEU A 97 10.23 31.76 5.29
CA LEU A 97 10.35 32.53 4.04
C LEU A 97 9.42 33.76 4.03
N LYS A 98 8.14 33.60 4.40
CA LYS A 98 7.20 34.72 4.43
C LYS A 98 7.60 35.77 5.46
N THR A 99 8.03 35.34 6.64
CA THR A 99 8.51 36.21 7.70
C THR A 99 9.76 36.97 7.25
N TYR A 100 10.72 36.27 6.62
CA TYR A 100 11.91 36.88 6.03
C TYR A 100 11.56 37.94 4.96
N ASN A 101 10.55 37.67 4.13
CA ASN A 101 10.04 38.61 3.13
C ASN A 101 9.16 39.75 3.72
N GLY A 102 9.12 39.91 5.04
CA GLY A 102 8.42 41.01 5.72
C GLY A 102 6.92 40.80 5.92
N TRP A 103 6.39 39.59 5.71
CA TRP A 103 4.99 39.30 5.99
C TRP A 103 4.77 39.04 7.48
N ASN A 104 3.68 39.58 8.03
CA ASN A 104 3.21 39.18 9.35
C ASN A 104 2.37 37.90 9.23
N VAL A 105 2.91 36.79 9.72
CA VAL A 105 2.25 35.48 9.67
C VAL A 105 1.49 35.22 10.97
N THR A 106 0.16 35.12 10.88
CA THR A 106 -0.69 34.74 12.01
C THR A 106 -1.13 33.29 11.88
N GLU A 107 -0.77 32.45 12.85
CA GLU A 107 -1.22 31.07 12.90
C GLU A 107 -2.65 30.98 13.45
N VAL A 108 -3.59 30.63 12.56
CA VAL A 108 -4.98 30.37 12.97
C VAL A 108 -5.03 29.02 13.66
N LYS A 109 -5.28 29.03 14.97
CA LYS A 109 -5.45 27.80 15.75
C LYS A 109 -6.69 27.04 15.27
N THR A 110 -6.60 25.72 15.26
CA THR A 110 -7.74 24.85 15.00
C THR A 110 -8.78 25.03 16.10
N ASP A 111 -9.99 25.45 15.72
CA ASP A 111 -11.14 25.34 16.60
C ASP A 111 -11.55 23.86 16.68
N THR A 112 -11.41 23.26 17.86
CA THR A 112 -11.67 21.84 18.09
C THR A 112 -13.12 21.46 17.80
N ARG A 113 -14.08 22.36 18.02
CA ARG A 113 -15.50 22.10 17.80
C ARG A 113 -15.82 22.12 16.31
N GLU A 114 -15.37 23.15 15.60
CA GLU A 114 -15.54 23.24 14.13
C GLU A 114 -14.80 22.11 13.40
N ALA A 115 -13.61 21.73 13.87
CA ALA A 115 -12.88 20.59 13.32
C ALA A 115 -13.65 19.27 13.49
N GLN A 116 -14.30 19.07 14.64
CA GLN A 116 -15.14 17.89 14.86
C GLN A 116 -16.36 17.90 13.95
N ILE A 117 -17.05 19.04 13.82
CA ILE A 117 -18.19 19.19 12.90
C ILE A 117 -17.78 18.88 11.46
N GLY A 118 -16.64 19.43 11.01
CA GLY A 118 -16.10 19.16 9.68
C GLY A 118 -15.72 17.69 9.47
N SER A 119 -15.12 17.05 10.47
CA SER A 119 -14.80 15.62 10.45
C SER A 119 -16.06 14.75 10.32
N ASP A 120 -17.09 15.05 11.10
CA ASP A 120 -18.36 14.31 11.08
C ASP A 120 -19.11 14.51 9.75
N ALA A 121 -19.13 15.73 9.23
CA ALA A 121 -19.69 16.04 7.92
C ALA A 121 -18.94 15.30 6.80
N PHE A 122 -17.60 15.32 6.82
CA PHE A 122 -16.77 14.62 5.85
C PHE A 122 -17.02 13.09 5.88
N LYS A 123 -17.13 12.50 7.08
CA LYS A 123 -17.44 11.08 7.23
C LYS A 123 -18.80 10.73 6.62
N LYS A 124 -19.84 11.52 6.91
CA LYS A 124 -21.18 11.34 6.33
C LYS A 124 -21.17 11.49 4.81
N SER A 125 -20.49 12.51 4.28
CA SER A 125 -20.36 12.70 2.83
C SER A 125 -19.64 11.53 2.16
N LYS A 126 -18.59 10.98 2.80
CA LYS A 126 -17.89 9.81 2.28
C LYS A 126 -18.79 8.58 2.22
N GLU A 127 -19.56 8.32 3.28
CA GLU A 127 -20.54 7.23 3.34
C GLU A 127 -21.62 7.39 2.26
N GLU A 128 -22.11 8.61 2.07
CA GLU A 128 -23.13 8.92 1.06
C GLU A 128 -22.60 8.76 -0.37
N ILE A 129 -21.38 9.23 -0.67
CA ILE A 129 -20.74 9.04 -1.97
C ILE A 129 -20.54 7.55 -2.26
N ALA A 130 -20.11 6.77 -1.25
CA ALA A 130 -19.94 5.32 -1.40
C ALA A 130 -21.28 4.62 -1.69
N ARG A 131 -22.35 5.02 -1.00
CA ARG A 131 -23.72 4.53 -1.23
C ARG A 131 -24.20 4.83 -2.65
N LEU A 132 -24.13 6.08 -3.08
CA LEU A 132 -24.54 6.50 -4.43
C LEU A 132 -23.74 5.75 -5.51
N ARG A 133 -22.44 5.58 -5.31
CA ARG A 133 -21.61 4.78 -6.22
C ARG A 133 -22.05 3.32 -6.27
N CYS A 134 -22.32 2.71 -5.12
CA CYS A 134 -22.80 1.34 -5.05
C CYS A 134 -24.11 1.17 -5.82
N GLU A 135 -25.07 2.08 -5.62
CA GLU A 135 -26.34 2.10 -6.34
C GLU A 135 -26.12 2.25 -7.85
N MET A 136 -25.23 3.17 -8.27
CA MET A 136 -24.89 3.34 -9.69
C MET A 136 -24.29 2.07 -10.31
N ILE A 137 -23.40 1.37 -9.61
CA ILE A 137 -22.79 0.12 -10.10
C ILE A 137 -23.83 -0.99 -10.20
N CYS A 138 -24.66 -1.17 -9.16
CA CYS A 138 -25.69 -2.20 -9.15
C CYS A 138 -26.75 -1.98 -10.24
N ASN A 139 -27.12 -0.73 -10.51
CA ASN A 139 -28.11 -0.36 -11.52
C ASN A 139 -27.53 -0.18 -12.93
N ALA A 140 -26.21 -0.19 -13.09
CA ALA A 140 -25.58 -0.08 -14.40
C ALA A 140 -25.93 -1.29 -15.28
N GLU A 141 -26.20 -1.07 -16.56
CA GLU A 141 -26.45 -2.15 -17.51
C GLU A 141 -25.27 -3.12 -17.63
N LYS A 142 -25.55 -4.42 -17.77
CA LYS A 142 -24.53 -5.42 -18.09
C LYS A 142 -23.99 -5.16 -19.50
N ILE A 143 -22.66 -5.19 -19.63
CA ILE A 143 -21.98 -4.95 -20.90
C ILE A 143 -21.20 -6.19 -21.34
N THR A 144 -20.97 -6.32 -22.64
CA THR A 144 -20.17 -7.38 -23.25
C THR A 144 -18.68 -7.05 -23.24
N ASP A 145 -17.83 -8.07 -23.46
CA ASP A 145 -16.38 -7.91 -23.62
C ASP A 145 -16.00 -6.88 -24.73
N LYS A 146 -16.81 -6.77 -25.79
CA LYS A 146 -16.56 -5.80 -26.88
C LYS A 146 -16.87 -4.37 -26.44
N GLU A 147 -17.97 -4.19 -25.72
CA GLU A 147 -18.39 -2.88 -25.20
C GLU A 147 -17.44 -2.39 -24.12
N GLU A 148 -16.96 -3.27 -23.25
CA GLU A 148 -15.97 -2.91 -22.23
C GLU A 148 -14.67 -2.38 -22.86
N LYS A 149 -14.14 -3.08 -23.88
CA LYS A 149 -12.97 -2.60 -24.63
C LYS A 149 -13.22 -1.25 -25.29
N ARG A 150 -14.41 -1.06 -25.88
CA ARG A 150 -14.79 0.22 -26.49
C ARG A 150 -14.85 1.33 -25.45
N LEU A 151 -15.45 1.08 -24.28
CA LEU A 151 -15.58 2.06 -23.20
C LEU A 151 -14.22 2.46 -22.60
N LYS A 152 -13.26 1.53 -22.52
CA LYS A 152 -11.88 1.84 -22.09
C LYS A 152 -11.13 2.78 -23.02
N ASN A 153 -11.48 2.81 -24.30
CA ASN A 153 -10.78 3.64 -25.28
C ASN A 153 -11.25 5.10 -25.30
N PHE A 154 -12.26 5.48 -24.50
CA PHE A 154 -12.67 6.88 -24.38
C PHE A 154 -11.68 7.66 -23.51
N SER A 155 -11.24 8.82 -24.01
CA SER A 155 -10.32 9.73 -23.31
C SER A 155 -10.95 10.38 -22.07
N SER A 156 -12.27 10.53 -22.06
CA SER A 156 -13.05 11.01 -20.91
C SER A 156 -14.24 10.09 -20.68
N ARG A 157 -14.35 9.54 -19.47
CA ARG A 157 -15.41 8.60 -19.07
C ARG A 157 -16.34 9.28 -18.07
N THR A 158 -17.64 9.17 -18.31
CA THR A 158 -18.65 9.63 -17.36
C THR A 158 -18.77 8.66 -16.18
N ALA A 159 -19.35 9.10 -15.06
CA ALA A 159 -19.58 8.24 -13.91
C ALA A 159 -20.44 7.00 -14.24
N LEU A 160 -21.38 7.13 -15.19
CA LEU A 160 -22.19 6.00 -15.67
C LEU A 160 -21.36 4.98 -16.46
N MET A 161 -20.43 5.45 -17.31
CA MET A 161 -19.52 4.56 -18.05
C MET A 161 -18.60 3.80 -17.09
N GLU A 162 -18.07 4.47 -16.07
CA GLU A 162 -17.26 3.82 -15.02
C GLU A 162 -18.06 2.80 -14.22
N ALA A 163 -19.33 3.08 -13.93
CA ALA A 163 -20.21 2.14 -13.25
C ALA A 163 -20.44 0.86 -14.07
N LYS A 164 -20.67 0.99 -15.39
CA LYS A 164 -20.78 -0.16 -16.32
C LYS A 164 -19.50 -1.01 -16.36
N ILE A 165 -18.34 -0.36 -16.47
CA ILE A 165 -17.03 -1.04 -16.45
C ILE A 165 -16.81 -1.74 -15.11
N SER A 166 -17.09 -1.06 -14.00
CA SER A 166 -16.92 -1.61 -12.65
C SER A 166 -17.81 -2.84 -12.44
N ARG A 167 -19.09 -2.75 -12.79
CA ARG A 167 -20.03 -3.89 -12.72
C ARG A 167 -19.48 -5.09 -13.49
N TYR A 168 -19.10 -4.90 -14.74
CA TYR A 168 -18.55 -5.96 -15.58
C TYR A 168 -17.31 -6.62 -14.96
N TRP A 169 -16.35 -5.84 -14.44
CA TRP A 169 -15.13 -6.41 -13.87
C TRP A 169 -15.37 -7.12 -12.54
N ILE A 170 -16.28 -6.63 -11.71
CA ILE A 170 -16.67 -7.30 -10.46
C ILE A 170 -17.35 -8.63 -10.80
N GLU A 171 -18.38 -8.62 -11.65
CA GLU A 171 -19.10 -9.83 -12.05
C GLU A 171 -18.15 -10.86 -12.70
N LYS A 172 -17.27 -10.42 -13.60
CA LYS A 172 -16.29 -11.28 -14.28
C LYS A 172 -15.24 -11.86 -13.33
N PHE A 173 -14.80 -11.10 -12.33
CA PHE A 173 -13.81 -11.56 -11.36
C PHE A 173 -14.41 -12.60 -10.43
N TYR A 174 -15.50 -12.27 -9.73
CA TYR A 174 -16.11 -13.15 -8.72
C TYR A 174 -16.99 -14.25 -9.31
N ASP A 175 -17.35 -14.15 -10.59
CA ASP A 175 -18.22 -15.08 -11.30
C ASP A 175 -19.59 -15.20 -10.60
N GLU A 176 -20.16 -14.04 -10.26
CA GLU A 176 -21.41 -13.84 -9.53
C GLU A 176 -22.09 -12.57 -10.03
N ASP A 177 -23.42 -12.52 -9.99
CA ASP A 177 -24.16 -11.30 -10.32
C ASP A 177 -23.88 -10.18 -9.32
N ILE A 178 -23.88 -8.93 -9.80
CA ILE A 178 -23.59 -7.78 -8.95
C ILE A 178 -24.63 -7.66 -7.83
N SER A 179 -24.15 -7.38 -6.62
CA SER A 179 -24.98 -7.06 -5.46
C SER A 179 -24.30 -5.97 -4.62
N PRO A 180 -25.04 -5.22 -3.79
CA PRO A 180 -24.43 -4.22 -2.91
C PRO A 180 -23.34 -4.81 -2.01
N ALA A 181 -23.59 -6.01 -1.46
CA ALA A 181 -22.60 -6.72 -0.64
C ALA A 181 -21.33 -7.07 -1.42
N LEU A 182 -21.43 -7.45 -2.70
CA LEU A 182 -20.27 -7.76 -3.53
C LEU A 182 -19.48 -6.50 -3.91
N VAL A 183 -20.15 -5.37 -4.15
CA VAL A 183 -19.49 -4.08 -4.40
C VAL A 183 -18.72 -3.61 -3.16
N GLU A 184 -19.32 -3.72 -1.98
CA GLU A 184 -18.66 -3.41 -0.72
C GLU A 184 -17.48 -4.35 -0.44
N LEU A 185 -17.66 -5.65 -0.69
CA LEU A 185 -16.60 -6.65 -0.54
C LEU A 185 -15.41 -6.35 -1.47
N ASP A 186 -15.66 -5.99 -2.73
CA ASP A 186 -14.61 -5.72 -3.71
C ASP A 186 -13.65 -4.60 -3.29
N ASP A 187 -14.17 -3.59 -2.59
CA ASP A 187 -13.45 -2.40 -2.09
C ASP A 187 -12.53 -1.81 -3.18
N GLU A 188 -13.11 -1.47 -4.33
CA GLU A 188 -12.38 -0.91 -5.47
C GLU A 188 -11.19 -1.78 -5.91
N THR A 189 -11.43 -3.07 -6.15
CA THR A 189 -10.45 -4.10 -6.50
C THR A 189 -9.43 -4.47 -5.42
N ARG A 190 -9.46 -3.84 -4.24
CA ARG A 190 -8.52 -4.16 -3.15
C ARG A 190 -8.73 -5.57 -2.65
N TYR A 191 -9.96 -6.05 -2.57
CA TYR A 191 -10.22 -7.43 -2.17
C TYR A 191 -9.81 -8.43 -3.25
N GLN A 192 -9.91 -8.07 -4.54
CA GLN A 192 -9.39 -8.92 -5.64
C GLN A 192 -7.90 -9.21 -5.47
N SER A 193 -7.12 -8.21 -5.04
CA SER A 193 -5.69 -8.39 -4.77
C SER A 193 -5.45 -9.43 -3.67
N LYS A 194 -6.30 -9.46 -2.63
CA LYS A 194 -6.26 -10.45 -1.55
C LYS A 194 -6.67 -11.85 -2.03
N VAL A 195 -7.70 -11.94 -2.87
CA VAL A 195 -8.13 -13.19 -3.51
C VAL A 195 -7.02 -13.76 -4.39
N ARG A 196 -6.32 -12.93 -5.18
CA ARG A 196 -5.17 -13.38 -6.01
C ARG A 196 -4.01 -13.86 -5.15
N MET A 197 -3.70 -13.17 -4.05
CA MET A 197 -2.67 -13.61 -3.11
C MET A 197 -3.04 -14.94 -2.44
N MET A 198 -4.31 -15.12 -2.07
CA MET A 198 -4.81 -16.40 -1.56
C MET A 198 -4.74 -17.50 -2.62
N ALA A 199 -5.08 -17.21 -3.88
CA ALA A 199 -4.92 -18.18 -4.97
C ALA A 199 -3.46 -18.62 -5.12
N ALA A 200 -2.51 -17.67 -5.10
CA ALA A 200 -1.08 -17.98 -5.12
C ALA A 200 -0.62 -18.77 -3.88
N TYR A 201 -1.20 -18.52 -2.70
CA TYR A 201 -0.91 -19.29 -1.49
C TYR A 201 -1.39 -20.75 -1.59
N LEU A 202 -2.55 -20.97 -2.24
CA LEU A 202 -3.19 -22.27 -2.39
C LEU A 202 -2.73 -23.08 -3.62
N SER A 203 -2.11 -22.43 -4.62
CA SER A 203 -1.67 -23.10 -5.84
C SER A 203 -0.63 -24.18 -5.55
N ASN A 204 -0.52 -25.20 -6.40
CA ASN A 204 0.59 -26.16 -6.29
C ASN A 204 1.93 -25.50 -6.71
N GLU A 205 3.05 -26.20 -6.48
CA GLU A 205 4.38 -25.64 -6.76
C GLU A 205 4.58 -25.36 -8.25
N ASP A 206 4.20 -26.30 -9.11
CA ASP A 206 4.31 -26.16 -10.56
C ASP A 206 3.51 -24.96 -11.09
N GLN A 207 2.29 -24.75 -10.59
CA GLN A 207 1.45 -23.60 -10.91
C GLN A 207 2.11 -22.28 -10.49
N SER A 208 2.67 -22.20 -9.28
CA SER A 208 3.38 -21.00 -8.82
C SER A 208 4.61 -20.71 -9.68
N ILE A 209 5.42 -21.73 -9.96
CA ILE A 209 6.65 -21.62 -10.75
C ILE A 209 6.31 -21.22 -12.20
N ASN A 210 5.31 -21.85 -12.81
CA ASN A 210 4.90 -21.53 -14.17
C ASN A 210 4.32 -20.13 -14.29
N HIS A 211 3.62 -19.63 -13.27
CA HIS A 211 3.14 -18.25 -13.23
C HIS A 211 4.29 -17.23 -13.10
N ASP A 212 5.38 -17.60 -12.42
CA ASP A 212 6.54 -16.73 -12.23
C ASP A 212 7.50 -16.73 -13.45
N LYS A 213 7.56 -17.81 -14.24
CA LYS A 213 8.43 -17.96 -15.42
C LYS A 213 8.35 -16.78 -16.42
N PRO A 214 7.16 -16.32 -16.87
CA PRO A 214 7.05 -15.20 -17.81
C PRO A 214 7.61 -13.88 -17.24
N GLN A 215 7.64 -13.73 -15.92
CA GLN A 215 8.09 -12.50 -15.25
C GLN A 215 9.63 -12.44 -15.13
N GLN A 216 10.35 -13.49 -15.51
CA GLN A 216 11.82 -13.49 -15.50
C GLN A 216 12.40 -12.45 -16.48
N GLN A 217 11.64 -12.02 -17.48
CA GLN A 217 12.01 -10.94 -18.38
C GLN A 217 11.83 -9.54 -17.76
N ASN A 218 11.04 -9.43 -16.68
CA ASN A 218 10.86 -8.16 -15.97
C ASN A 218 12.03 -7.89 -15.02
N PHE A 219 12.26 -6.61 -14.72
CA PHE A 219 13.16 -6.19 -13.65
C PHE A 219 12.77 -6.86 -12.33
N SER A 220 13.77 -7.23 -11.52
CA SER A 220 13.55 -7.97 -10.28
C SER A 220 12.58 -7.27 -9.31
N ALA A 221 12.53 -5.93 -9.29
CA ALA A 221 11.61 -5.17 -8.44
C ALA A 221 10.11 -5.27 -8.86
N ASP A 222 9.87 -5.60 -10.12
CA ASP A 222 8.53 -5.68 -10.74
C ASP A 222 7.99 -7.12 -10.82
N ARG A 223 8.77 -8.10 -10.36
CA ARG A 223 8.33 -9.49 -10.29
C ARG A 223 7.40 -9.68 -9.09
N ASN A 224 6.35 -10.47 -9.28
CA ASN A 224 5.39 -10.81 -8.23
C ASN A 224 5.87 -11.95 -7.33
N PHE A 225 6.89 -12.72 -7.72
CA PHE A 225 7.49 -13.82 -6.93
C PHE A 225 6.45 -14.71 -6.20
N ASN A 226 5.41 -15.17 -6.90
CA ASN A 226 4.29 -15.87 -6.26
C ASN A 226 4.74 -17.12 -5.49
N TYR A 227 5.70 -17.88 -6.03
CA TYR A 227 6.27 -19.03 -5.34
C TYR A 227 6.96 -18.61 -4.04
N THR A 228 7.87 -17.64 -4.09
CA THR A 228 8.62 -17.20 -2.89
C THR A 228 7.70 -16.56 -1.85
N ARG A 229 6.72 -15.76 -2.28
CA ARG A 229 5.69 -15.19 -1.40
C ARG A 229 4.89 -16.28 -0.67
N LYS A 230 4.49 -17.33 -1.38
CA LYS A 230 3.80 -18.48 -0.80
C LYS A 230 4.65 -19.17 0.27
N ILE A 231 5.90 -19.50 -0.04
CA ILE A 231 6.80 -20.19 0.90
C ILE A 231 7.02 -19.34 2.15
N LEU A 232 7.33 -18.06 1.99
CA LEU A 232 7.56 -17.14 3.10
C LEU A 232 6.31 -16.98 3.97
N LEU A 233 5.12 -16.85 3.38
CA LEU A 233 3.86 -16.77 4.14
C LEU A 233 3.58 -18.08 4.90
N LYS A 234 3.80 -19.25 4.28
CA LYS A 234 3.63 -20.54 4.97
C LYS A 234 4.52 -20.62 6.19
N GLU A 235 5.81 -20.32 6.05
CA GLU A 235 6.77 -20.32 7.14
C GLU A 235 6.34 -19.38 8.28
N LEU A 236 5.90 -18.15 7.95
CA LEU A 236 5.41 -17.19 8.93
C LEU A 236 4.15 -17.69 9.68
N PHE A 237 3.18 -18.30 8.99
CA PHE A 237 1.96 -18.78 9.64
C PHE A 237 2.16 -20.07 10.45
N ILE A 238 3.08 -20.95 10.02
CA ILE A 238 3.51 -22.12 10.79
C ILE A 238 4.20 -21.66 12.08
N ALA A 239 5.13 -20.72 11.99
CA ALA A 239 5.83 -20.16 13.15
C ALA A 239 4.91 -19.39 14.10
N ALA A 240 3.78 -18.87 13.59
CA ALA A 240 2.71 -18.28 14.39
C ALA A 240 1.74 -19.32 14.98
N LYS A 241 1.95 -20.62 14.73
CA LYS A 241 1.09 -21.75 15.12
C LYS A 241 -0.35 -21.67 14.60
N LEU A 242 -0.56 -20.96 13.49
CA LEU A 242 -1.87 -20.81 12.84
C LEU A 242 -2.11 -21.86 11.76
N CYS A 243 -1.04 -22.43 11.21
CA CYS A 243 -1.08 -23.50 10.21
C CYS A 243 -0.43 -24.78 10.71
N ASP A 244 -0.83 -25.92 10.12
CA ASP A 244 -0.11 -27.19 10.21
C ASP A 244 1.16 -27.20 9.34
N ALA A 245 1.92 -28.30 9.36
CA ALA A 245 3.18 -28.43 8.64
C ALA A 245 3.03 -28.27 7.11
N GLU A 246 1.84 -28.56 6.58
CA GLU A 246 1.49 -28.43 5.18
C GLU A 246 1.08 -27.00 4.79
N GLY A 247 0.88 -26.12 5.78
CA GLY A 247 0.49 -24.72 5.60
C GLY A 247 -1.03 -24.50 5.56
N LYS A 248 -1.84 -25.45 6.03
CA LYS A 248 -3.30 -25.31 6.12
C LYS A 248 -3.68 -24.71 7.47
N PHE A 249 -4.57 -23.71 7.43
CA PHE A 249 -5.05 -23.03 8.63
C PHE A 249 -5.82 -23.97 9.56
N ILE A 250 -5.47 -23.93 10.84
CA ILE A 250 -6.09 -24.73 11.90
C ILE A 250 -7.36 -24.02 12.39
N LYS A 251 -8.51 -24.66 12.24
CA LYS A 251 -9.80 -24.12 12.66
C LYS A 251 -9.85 -23.88 14.17
N ASP A 252 -10.45 -22.75 14.57
CA ASP A 252 -10.67 -22.35 15.97
C ASP A 252 -9.40 -22.28 16.85
N LYS A 253 -8.22 -22.22 16.22
CA LYS A 253 -6.95 -22.09 16.93
C LYS A 253 -6.89 -20.75 17.66
N LEU A 254 -6.73 -20.82 18.98
CA LEU A 254 -6.42 -19.66 19.82
C LEU A 254 -4.90 -19.51 19.93
N ILE A 255 -4.41 -18.29 19.69
CA ILE A 255 -3.01 -17.90 19.88
C ILE A 255 -2.93 -16.67 20.79
N CYS A 256 -1.85 -16.59 21.57
CA CYS A 256 -1.54 -15.44 22.40
C CYS A 256 -0.16 -14.86 22.04
N HIS A 257 0.26 -13.81 22.75
CA HIS A 257 1.56 -13.17 22.52
C HIS A 257 2.75 -14.14 22.69
N GLU A 258 2.66 -15.04 23.69
CA GLU A 258 3.70 -16.02 24.01
C GLU A 258 3.84 -17.11 22.93
N ASP A 259 2.80 -17.35 22.13
CA ASP A 259 2.86 -18.31 21.02
C ASP A 259 3.70 -17.82 19.83
N LEU A 260 3.98 -16.51 19.76
CA LEU A 260 4.61 -15.87 18.60
C LEU A 260 6.12 -15.72 18.72
N ILE A 261 6.76 -16.45 19.64
CA ILE A 261 8.21 -16.38 19.83
C ILE A 261 8.95 -16.74 18.53
N GLU A 262 8.61 -17.86 17.90
CA GLU A 262 9.25 -18.29 16.66
C GLU A 262 8.89 -17.36 15.49
N PHE A 263 7.62 -16.94 15.40
CA PHE A 263 7.18 -15.94 14.42
C PHE A 263 8.03 -14.66 14.45
N LYS A 264 8.30 -14.12 15.64
CA LYS A 264 9.14 -12.91 15.79
C LYS A 264 10.58 -13.15 15.33
N LYS A 265 11.13 -14.32 15.68
CA LYS A 265 12.49 -14.71 15.28
C LYS A 265 12.62 -14.76 13.77
N ILE A 266 11.67 -15.40 13.07
CA ILE A 266 11.64 -15.45 11.60
C ILE A 266 11.46 -14.06 11.00
N CYS A 267 10.57 -13.23 11.54
CA CYS A 267 10.39 -11.86 11.04
C CYS A 267 11.68 -11.02 11.14
N ASN A 268 12.45 -11.18 12.22
CA ASN A 268 13.71 -10.45 12.39
C ASN A 268 14.82 -11.03 11.51
N SER A 269 14.95 -12.35 11.40
CA SER A 269 15.99 -12.98 10.58
C SER A 269 15.75 -12.76 9.07
N LYS A 270 14.49 -12.71 8.64
CA LYS A 270 14.10 -12.54 7.23
C LYS A 270 13.56 -11.14 6.91
N ARG A 271 13.91 -10.11 7.70
CA ARG A 271 13.37 -8.74 7.54
C ARG A 271 13.47 -8.22 6.10
N GLY A 272 14.66 -8.23 5.51
CA GLY A 272 14.86 -7.73 4.15
C GLY A 272 14.10 -8.53 3.09
N GLU A 273 13.97 -9.84 3.28
CA GLU A 273 13.17 -10.71 2.40
C GLU A 273 11.68 -10.37 2.49
N ILE A 274 11.14 -10.21 3.71
CA ILE A 274 9.75 -9.81 3.95
C ILE A 274 9.46 -8.45 3.30
N GLU A 275 10.34 -7.47 3.51
CA GLU A 275 10.17 -6.10 3.01
C GLU A 275 10.23 -6.05 1.48
N THR A 276 11.14 -6.82 0.87
CA THR A 276 11.29 -6.87 -0.59
C THR A 276 10.18 -7.68 -1.26
N ILE A 277 9.90 -8.88 -0.76
CA ILE A 277 9.04 -9.88 -1.42
C ILE A 277 7.56 -9.66 -1.10
N LEU A 278 7.23 -9.35 0.16
CA LEU A 278 5.84 -9.10 0.56
C LEU A 278 5.45 -7.61 0.44
N LYS A 279 6.42 -6.72 0.24
CA LYS A 279 6.22 -5.25 0.21
C LYS A 279 5.57 -4.76 1.50
N ILE A 280 5.99 -5.31 2.65
CA ILE A 280 5.52 -4.98 3.99
C ILE A 280 6.71 -4.74 4.90
N ASP A 281 6.71 -3.56 5.54
CA ASP A 281 7.68 -3.23 6.58
C ASP A 281 7.53 -4.13 7.81
N VAL A 282 8.65 -4.66 8.32
CA VAL A 282 8.65 -5.32 9.62
C VAL A 282 8.70 -4.23 10.69
N ARG A 283 7.64 -4.18 11.51
CA ARG A 283 7.50 -3.15 12.55
C ARG A 283 8.70 -3.10 13.49
N ASN A 284 9.17 -1.89 13.81
CA ASN A 284 10.21 -1.68 14.82
C ASN A 284 9.76 -2.06 16.24
N ASP A 285 8.45 -2.02 16.52
CA ASP A 285 7.87 -2.47 17.80
C ASP A 285 7.37 -3.93 17.77
N LEU A 286 7.93 -4.77 16.89
CA LEU A 286 7.53 -6.18 16.71
C LEU A 286 7.46 -6.96 18.02
N ASP A 287 8.44 -6.81 18.92
CA ASP A 287 8.45 -7.53 20.19
C ASP A 287 7.27 -7.18 21.11
N LYS A 288 6.83 -5.91 21.05
CA LYS A 288 5.70 -5.42 21.84
C LYS A 288 4.37 -5.74 21.16
N LYS A 289 4.32 -5.72 19.82
CA LYS A 289 3.08 -5.86 19.04
C LYS A 289 3.16 -6.91 17.91
N PRO A 290 3.55 -8.16 18.20
CA PRO A 290 3.70 -9.19 17.18
C PRO A 290 2.36 -9.57 16.54
N MET A 291 1.27 -9.56 17.32
CA MET A 291 -0.09 -9.76 16.80
C MET A 291 -0.50 -8.71 15.76
N THR A 292 0.04 -7.49 15.82
CA THR A 292 -0.25 -6.45 14.83
C THR A 292 0.44 -6.78 13.51
N GLN A 293 1.72 -7.15 13.55
CA GLN A 293 2.45 -7.61 12.35
C GLN A 293 1.75 -8.82 11.71
N LEU A 294 1.39 -9.81 12.52
CA LEU A 294 0.67 -11.00 12.04
C LEU A 294 -0.66 -10.66 11.38
N GLY A 295 -1.38 -9.67 11.93
CA GLY A 295 -2.62 -9.16 11.32
C GLY A 295 -2.41 -8.55 9.94
N ILE A 296 -1.26 -7.93 9.68
CA ILE A 296 -0.92 -7.37 8.35
C ILE A 296 -0.72 -8.52 7.36
N PHE A 297 -0.01 -9.58 7.73
CA PHE A 297 0.19 -10.75 6.87
C PHE A 297 -1.12 -11.51 6.61
N LEU A 298 -1.99 -11.68 7.60
CA LEU A 298 -3.32 -12.28 7.41
C LEU A 298 -4.18 -11.45 6.44
N ASN A 299 -4.11 -10.11 6.54
CA ASN A 299 -4.86 -9.22 5.67
C ASN A 299 -4.38 -9.25 4.22
N LEU A 300 -3.12 -9.62 3.93
CA LEU A 300 -2.68 -9.89 2.55
C LEU A 300 -3.49 -11.01 1.90
N LEU A 301 -3.90 -12.00 2.69
CA LEU A 301 -4.69 -13.15 2.25
C LEU A 301 -6.20 -12.93 2.38
N GLY A 302 -6.68 -11.74 2.74
CA GLY A 302 -8.12 -11.52 2.95
C GLY A 302 -8.65 -12.06 4.27
N ILE A 303 -7.77 -12.52 5.15
CA ILE A 303 -8.16 -13.14 6.41
C ILE A 303 -8.28 -12.07 7.50
N SER A 304 -9.45 -12.01 8.13
CA SER A 304 -9.68 -11.17 9.30
C SER A 304 -9.52 -11.96 10.61
N ARG A 305 -9.49 -11.24 11.73
CA ARG A 305 -9.39 -11.84 13.07
C ARG A 305 -10.68 -11.60 13.84
N ASN A 306 -11.05 -12.57 14.66
CA ASN A 306 -12.14 -12.41 15.60
C ASN A 306 -11.78 -11.39 16.68
N LYS A 307 -12.81 -10.84 17.34
CA LYS A 307 -12.62 -10.03 18.55
C LYS A 307 -11.83 -10.86 19.58
N PRO A 308 -10.79 -10.28 20.19
CA PRO A 308 -9.96 -11.01 21.13
C PRO A 308 -10.78 -11.43 22.36
N LYS A 309 -10.52 -12.64 22.84
CA LYS A 309 -11.06 -13.13 24.12
C LYS A 309 -10.01 -12.94 25.19
N ASN A 310 -10.41 -12.49 26.37
CA ASN A 310 -9.50 -12.35 27.50
C ASN A 310 -9.82 -13.42 28.54
N TYR A 311 -8.80 -14.08 29.05
CA TYR A 311 -8.91 -15.06 30.12
C TYR A 311 -7.95 -14.68 31.24
N ASP A 312 -8.37 -14.90 32.49
CA ASP A 312 -7.50 -14.73 33.65
C ASP A 312 -6.84 -16.08 33.96
N LEU A 313 -5.52 -16.12 33.81
CA LEU A 313 -4.70 -17.29 34.09
C LEU A 313 -3.71 -16.89 35.19
N ASN A 314 -3.80 -17.55 36.34
CA ASN A 314 -2.93 -17.31 37.50
C ASN A 314 -2.81 -15.82 37.89
N GLY A 315 -3.93 -15.10 37.91
CA GLY A 315 -3.98 -13.68 38.29
C GLY A 315 -3.49 -12.70 37.21
N LYS A 316 -3.10 -13.19 36.02
CA LYS A 316 -2.70 -12.37 34.88
C LYS A 316 -3.72 -12.51 33.74
N ARG A 317 -4.17 -11.36 33.23
CA ARG A 317 -5.09 -11.32 32.09
C ARG A 317 -4.33 -11.57 30.79
N VAL A 318 -4.64 -12.69 30.13
CA VAL A 318 -4.05 -13.07 28.84
C VAL A 318 -5.07 -12.85 27.72
N ARG A 319 -4.61 -12.20 26.64
CA ARG A 319 -5.43 -11.91 25.46
C ARG A 319 -5.17 -12.95 24.37
N TYR A 320 -6.23 -13.66 23.99
CA TYR A 320 -6.22 -14.65 22.93
C TYR A 320 -6.89 -14.14 21.68
N HIS A 321 -6.35 -14.55 20.54
CA HIS A 321 -6.79 -14.19 19.21
C HIS A 321 -7.08 -15.44 18.40
N ALA A 322 -8.08 -15.35 17.52
CA ALA A 322 -8.43 -16.39 16.56
C ALA A 322 -8.61 -15.77 15.18
N ILE A 323 -8.35 -16.55 14.14
CA ILE A 323 -8.76 -16.19 12.78
C ILE A 323 -10.29 -16.23 12.68
N ASN A 324 -10.86 -15.30 11.92
CA ASN A 324 -12.25 -15.38 11.51
C ASN A 324 -12.37 -16.36 10.34
N TYR A 325 -12.85 -17.57 10.65
CA TYR A 325 -12.93 -18.66 9.68
C TYR A 325 -13.94 -18.39 8.55
N SER A 326 -14.98 -17.57 8.80
CA SER A 326 -15.92 -17.17 7.75
C SER A 326 -15.23 -16.33 6.66
N THR A 327 -14.37 -15.38 7.04
CA THR A 327 -13.58 -14.62 6.05
C THR A 327 -12.55 -15.48 5.32
N LEU A 328 -12.00 -16.50 6.00
CA LEU A 328 -11.11 -17.47 5.36
C LEU A 328 -11.88 -18.30 4.31
N GLU A 329 -13.07 -18.81 4.65
CA GLU A 329 -13.88 -19.60 3.72
C GLU A 329 -14.31 -18.78 2.49
N GLU A 330 -14.67 -17.52 2.68
CA GLU A 330 -15.05 -16.61 1.59
C GLU A 330 -13.89 -16.36 0.62
N VAL A 331 -12.71 -15.98 1.13
CA VAL A 331 -11.57 -15.72 0.25
C VAL A 331 -11.07 -17.01 -0.42
N VAL A 332 -11.13 -18.16 0.26
CA VAL A 332 -10.79 -19.47 -0.30
C VAL A 332 -11.78 -19.86 -1.41
N LYS A 333 -13.08 -19.58 -1.24
CA LYS A 333 -14.11 -19.80 -2.27
C LYS A 333 -13.73 -19.09 -3.56
N TYR A 334 -13.43 -17.79 -3.50
CA TYR A 334 -13.07 -17.01 -4.70
C TYR A 334 -11.69 -17.36 -5.25
N ALA A 335 -10.71 -17.65 -4.39
CA ALA A 335 -9.38 -18.08 -4.81
C ALA A 335 -9.41 -19.38 -5.61
N LYS A 336 -10.20 -20.37 -5.18
CA LYS A 336 -10.41 -21.62 -5.92
C LYS A 336 -11.05 -21.41 -7.28
N LYS A 337 -12.01 -20.47 -7.41
CA LYS A 337 -12.57 -20.09 -8.72
C LYS A 337 -11.48 -19.52 -9.65
N GLN A 338 -10.55 -18.72 -9.13
CA GLN A 338 -9.44 -18.19 -9.94
C GLN A 338 -8.47 -19.29 -10.38
N LEU A 339 -8.13 -20.22 -9.50
CA LEU A 339 -7.24 -21.32 -9.84
C LEU A 339 -7.79 -22.20 -10.97
N ARG A 340 -9.10 -22.48 -10.95
CA ARG A 340 -9.79 -23.21 -12.04
C ARG A 340 -9.78 -22.50 -13.39
N LYS A 341 -9.60 -21.17 -13.42
CA LYS A 341 -9.46 -20.39 -14.67
C LYS A 341 -8.06 -20.47 -15.26
N LEU A 342 -7.07 -20.98 -14.50
CA LEU A 342 -5.67 -21.11 -14.90
C LEU A 342 -5.32 -22.54 -15.34
N GLU A 343 -6.17 -23.51 -15.04
CA GLU A 343 -6.16 -24.88 -15.57
C GLU A 343 -6.84 -24.91 -16.94
#